data_AF-A0A6G9J4R1-F1
#
_entry.id   AF-A0A6G9J4R1-F1
#
_cell.length_a   1.000
_cell.length_b   1.000
_cell.length_c   1.000
_cell.angle_alpha   90.00
_cell.angle_beta   90.00
_cell.angle_gamma   90.00
#
_symmetry.space_group_name_H-M   'P 1'
#
loop_
_entity.id
_entity.type
_entity.pdbx_description
1 polymer ?
#
loop_
_entity_poly.entity_id
_entity_poly.type
_entity_poly.pdbx_seq_one_letter_code
_entity_poly.pdbx_strand_id
1 'polypeptide(L)'
;MSKSDFKAFLGGKVDIFSRGTFQQLTFLIIFSPLFTSMFKEKVLLYAIFVLLITISNLGVEYFAITKKGSSPKNYIGLFLLISLPINIIILLIFYIMP
;
A
#
# COMPACT_ATOMS: atom_id res chain seq x y z
N MET A 1 16.36 15.59 -4.89
CA MET A 1 14.98 15.59 -5.40
C MET A 1 14.61 17.02 -5.75
N SER A 2 14.23 17.30 -6.99
CA SER A 2 13.69 18.62 -7.35
C SER A 2 12.30 18.77 -6.72
N LYS A 3 11.93 19.99 -6.28
CA LYS A 3 10.58 20.28 -5.80
C LYS A 3 9.49 19.91 -6.83
N SER A 4 9.84 19.84 -8.12
CA SER A 4 8.93 19.43 -9.19
C SER A 4 8.46 17.98 -9.07
N ASP A 5 9.34 17.05 -8.70
CA ASP A 5 9.06 15.61 -8.74
C ASP A 5 8.18 15.20 -7.56
N PHE A 6 8.42 15.82 -6.41
CA PHE A 6 7.57 15.68 -5.23
C PHE A 6 6.18 16.30 -5.45
N LYS A 7 6.10 17.44 -6.14
CA LYS A 7 4.83 18.07 -6.51
C LYS A 7 4.06 17.25 -7.55
N ALA A 8 4.75 16.59 -8.49
CA ALA A 8 4.15 15.63 -9.42
C ALA A 8 3.66 14.36 -8.69
N PHE A 9 4.43 13.88 -7.71
CA PHE A 9 4.03 12.78 -6.83
C PHE A 9 2.82 13.14 -5.95
N LEU A 10 2.63 14.40 -5.55
CA LEU A 10 1.50 14.82 -4.71
C LEU A 10 0.30 15.42 -5.47
N GLY A 11 0.46 15.95 -6.68
CA GLY A 11 -0.50 16.93 -7.21
C GLY A 11 -0.64 17.09 -8.72
N GLY A 12 -0.32 16.08 -9.53
CA GLY A 12 -0.45 16.19 -10.99
C GLY A 12 -1.66 15.48 -11.59
N LYS A 13 -2.93 15.89 -11.37
CA LYS A 13 -4.12 15.26 -11.99
C LYS A 13 -4.14 13.71 -11.95
N VAL A 14 -3.41 13.08 -11.03
CA VAL A 14 -3.37 11.63 -10.89
C VAL A 14 -4.50 11.30 -9.95
N ASP A 15 -5.53 10.66 -10.50
CA ASP A 15 -6.65 10.13 -9.75
C ASP A 15 -6.10 9.28 -8.59
N ILE A 16 -6.25 9.75 -7.34
CA ILE A 16 -5.72 9.08 -6.15
C ILE A 16 -6.26 7.66 -6.05
N PHE A 17 -7.48 7.42 -6.55
CA PHE A 17 -8.12 6.11 -6.61
C PHE A 17 -7.44 5.13 -7.58
N SER A 18 -6.62 5.62 -8.51
CA SER A 18 -5.86 4.80 -9.44
C SER A 18 -4.49 4.35 -8.90
N ARG A 19 -4.09 4.82 -7.71
CA ARG A 19 -2.84 4.43 -7.05
C ARG A 19 -2.96 3.07 -6.40
N GLY A 20 -1.93 2.25 -6.57
CA GLY A 20 -1.88 0.91 -6.02
C GLY A 20 -1.90 0.92 -4.49
N THR A 21 -1.18 1.86 -3.86
CA THR A 21 -1.18 2.00 -2.40
C THR A 21 -2.57 2.33 -1.88
N PHE A 22 -3.27 3.26 -2.53
CA PHE A 22 -4.62 3.67 -2.11
C PHE A 22 -5.62 2.52 -2.27
N GLN A 23 -5.56 1.79 -3.38
CA GLN A 23 -6.40 0.62 -3.64
C GLN A 23 -6.19 -0.47 -2.58
N GLN A 24 -4.93 -0.80 -2.26
CA GLN A 24 -4.63 -1.82 -1.25
C GLN A 24 -4.98 -1.36 0.17
N LEU A 25 -4.79 -0.08 0.52
CA LEU A 25 -5.25 0.47 1.80
C LEU A 25 -6.77 0.39 1.93
N THR A 26 -7.50 0.74 0.87
CA THR A 26 -8.96 0.63 0.83
C THR A 26 -9.39 -0.83 1.02
N PHE A 27 -8.72 -1.76 0.33
CA PHE A 27 -8.99 -3.18 0.50
C PHE A 27 -8.76 -3.63 1.96
N LEU A 28 -7.65 -3.23 2.57
CA LEU A 28 -7.35 -3.54 3.97
C LEU A 28 -8.40 -2.97 4.92
N ILE A 29 -8.79 -1.70 4.80
CA ILE A 29 -9.74 -1.09 5.74
C ILE A 29 -11.14 -1.68 5.58
N ILE A 30 -11.61 -1.88 4.35
CA ILE A 30 -12.98 -2.31 4.07
C ILE A 30 -13.16 -3.82 4.25
N PHE A 31 -12.19 -4.61 3.77
CA PHE A 31 -12.34 -6.05 3.71
C PHE A 31 -11.63 -6.79 4.85
N SER A 32 -10.63 -6.23 5.52
CA SER A 32 -10.00 -6.93 6.66
C SER A 32 -10.98 -7.29 7.80
N PRO A 33 -12.05 -6.53 8.12
CA PRO A 33 -13.02 -6.96 9.12
C PRO A 33 -13.73 -8.26 8.77
N LEU A 34 -13.73 -8.66 7.49
CA LEU A 34 -14.31 -9.93 7.03
C LEU A 34 -13.35 -11.12 7.20
N PHE A 35 -12.05 -10.85 7.34
CA PHE A 35 -11.00 -11.88 7.38
C PHE A 35 -10.30 -11.99 8.73
N THR A 36 -10.51 -11.03 9.64
CA THR A 36 -9.94 -11.05 11.00
C THR A 36 -10.86 -10.36 12.01
N SER A 37 -10.88 -10.83 13.26
CA SER A 37 -11.52 -10.14 14.40
C SER A 37 -10.61 -9.09 15.05
N MET A 38 -9.37 -8.92 14.58
CA MET A 38 -8.41 -7.96 15.15
C MET A 38 -8.91 -6.52 15.18
N PHE A 39 -9.76 -6.12 14.23
CA PHE A 39 -10.38 -4.79 14.22
C PHE A 39 -11.31 -4.56 15.43
N LYS A 40 -11.71 -5.62 16.14
CA LYS A 40 -12.51 -5.57 17.38
C LYS A 40 -11.65 -5.88 18.61
N GLU A 41 -10.84 -6.93 18.55
CA GLU A 41 -10.15 -7.48 19.73
C GLU A 41 -8.78 -6.83 19.98
N LYS A 42 -8.06 -6.46 18.93
CA LYS A 42 -6.68 -5.94 19.00
C LYS A 42 -6.51 -4.72 18.08
N VAL A 43 -7.32 -3.68 18.30
CA VAL A 43 -7.42 -2.49 17.43
C VAL A 43 -6.07 -1.80 17.21
N LEU A 44 -5.26 -1.65 18.27
CA LEU A 44 -3.94 -1.02 18.17
C LEU A 44 -3.01 -1.81 17.25
N LEU A 45 -3.00 -3.13 17.40
CA LEU A 45 -2.18 -4.03 16.60
C LEU A 45 -2.62 -4.00 15.13
N TYR A 46 -3.93 -4.01 14.90
CA TYR A 46 -4.52 -3.82 13.58
C TYR A 46 -4.07 -2.49 12.92
N ALA A 47 -4.14 -1.38 13.66
CA ALA A 47 -3.73 -0.07 13.15
C ALA A 47 -2.24 -0.02 12.79
N ILE A 48 -1.37 -0.62 13.60
CA ILE A 48 0.07 -0.75 13.31
C ILE A 48 0.29 -1.51 12.00
N PHE A 49 -0.48 -2.56 11.71
CA PHE A 49 -0.34 -3.32 10.46
C PHE A 49 -0.82 -2.58 9.25
N VAL A 50 -1.97 -1.93 9.34
CA VAL A 50 -2.44 -1.08 8.26
C VAL A 50 -1.39 -0.01 7.95
N LEU A 51 -0.76 0.59 8.96
CA LEU A 51 0.33 1.55 8.78
C LEU A 51 1.57 0.92 8.14
N LEU A 52 2.04 -0.23 8.63
CA LEU A 52 3.22 -0.92 8.09
C LEU A 52 3.03 -1.29 6.62
N ILE A 53 1.89 -1.88 6.27
CA ILE A 53 1.57 -2.22 4.88
C ILE A 53 1.49 -0.95 4.03
N THR A 54 0.84 0.10 4.54
CA THR A 54 0.72 1.37 3.80
C THR A 54 2.08 1.99 3.52
N ILE A 55 2.96 2.07 4.52
CA ILE A 55 4.31 2.64 4.36
C ILE A 55 5.12 1.80 3.38
N SER A 56 5.05 0.47 3.47
CA SER A 56 5.72 -0.44 2.55
C SER A 56 5.23 -0.24 1.11
N ASN A 57 3.91 -0.20 0.91
CA ASN A 57 3.29 0.07 -0.38
C ASN A 57 3.69 1.42 -0.95
N LEU A 58 3.76 2.48 -0.13
CA LEU A 58 4.23 3.80 -0.57
C LEU A 58 5.69 3.74 -1.06
N GLY A 59 6.55 3.01 -0.36
CA GLY A 59 7.94 2.79 -0.77
C GLY A 59 8.04 2.04 -2.10
N VAL A 60 7.27 0.97 -2.26
CA VAL A 60 7.22 0.17 -3.50
C VAL A 60 6.63 0.99 -4.66
N GLU A 61 5.57 1.75 -4.42
CA GLU A 61 4.93 2.59 -5.42
C GLU A 61 5.86 3.72 -5.85
N TYR A 62 6.56 4.37 -4.91
CA TYR A 62 7.61 5.33 -5.23
C TYR A 62 8.70 4.71 -6.10
N PHE A 63 9.21 3.53 -5.72
CA PHE A 63 10.20 2.81 -6.53
C PHE A 63 9.66 2.50 -7.94
N ALA A 64 8.43 1.99 -8.05
CA ALA A 64 7.83 1.65 -9.33
C ALA A 64 7.64 2.88 -10.23
N ILE A 65 7.22 4.02 -9.65
CA ILE A 65 7.11 5.31 -10.33
C ILE A 65 8.48 5.77 -10.86
N THR A 66 9.54 5.68 -10.05
CA THR A 66 10.89 6.07 -10.50
C THR A 66 11.42 5.20 -11.63
N LYS A 67 10.93 3.96 -11.76
CA LYS A 67 11.37 3.01 -12.81
C LYS A 67 10.53 3.02 -14.07
N LYS A 68 9.22 3.28 -13.98
CA LYS A 68 8.26 3.13 -15.08
C LYS A 68 7.45 4.40 -15.40
N GLY A 69 7.72 5.49 -14.69
CA GLY A 69 7.03 6.78 -14.84
C GLY A 69 5.81 6.91 -13.92
N SER A 70 5.27 8.12 -13.82
CA SER A 70 4.20 8.48 -12.87
C SER A 70 2.79 8.07 -13.29
N SER A 71 2.58 7.56 -14.51
CA SER A 71 1.28 7.07 -14.96
C SER A 71 0.99 5.70 -14.34
N PRO A 72 -0.11 5.53 -13.58
CA PRO A 72 -0.49 4.27 -12.94
C PRO A 72 -0.48 3.07 -13.89
N LYS A 73 -0.98 3.24 -15.11
CA LYS A 73 -1.01 2.19 -16.14
C LYS A 73 0.38 1.61 -16.44
N ASN A 74 1.44 2.39 -16.25
CA ASN A 74 2.80 2.01 -16.58
C ASN A 74 3.51 1.26 -15.44
N TYR A 75 3.18 1.59 -14.19
CA TYR A 75 3.89 1.05 -13.02
C TYR A 75 3.07 0.06 -12.18
N ILE A 76 1.74 0.01 -12.32
CA ILE A 76 0.86 -0.78 -11.44
C ILE A 76 1.21 -2.27 -11.43
N GLY A 77 1.59 -2.83 -12.59
CA GLY A 77 2.02 -4.23 -12.67
C GLY A 77 3.28 -4.51 -11.85
N LEU A 78 4.28 -3.62 -11.92
CA LEU A 78 5.50 -3.72 -11.11
C LEU A 78 5.21 -3.50 -9.62
N PHE A 79 4.33 -2.55 -9.29
CA PHE A 79 3.86 -2.33 -7.94
C PHE A 79 3.23 -3.59 -7.35
N LEU A 80 2.29 -4.23 -8.06
CA LEU A 80 1.61 -5.45 -7.59
C LEU A 80 2.58 -6.63 -7.45
N LEU A 81 3.51 -6.78 -8.40
CA LEU A 81 4.52 -7.85 -8.37
C LEU A 81 5.36 -7.83 -7.08
N ILE A 82 5.67 -6.64 -6.56
CA ILE A 82 6.51 -6.46 -5.37
C ILE A 82 5.66 -6.36 -4.09
N SER A 83 4.59 -5.56 -4.11
CA SER A 83 3.74 -5.30 -2.93
C SER A 83 2.99 -6.54 -2.47
N LEU A 84 2.47 -7.38 -3.38
CA LEU A 84 1.68 -8.55 -2.98
C LEU A 84 2.49 -9.56 -2.16
N PRO A 85 3.69 -10.01 -2.57
CA PRO A 85 4.51 -10.89 -1.74
C PRO A 85 4.88 -10.27 -0.39
N ILE A 86 5.23 -8.98 -0.36
CA ILE A 86 5.57 -8.29 0.90
C ILE A 86 4.37 -8.28 1.84
N ASN A 87 3.18 -7.94 1.33
CA ASN A 87 1.97 -7.89 2.12
C ASN A 87 1.57 -9.28 2.63
N ILE A 88 1.73 -10.33 1.81
CA ILE A 88 1.50 -11.72 2.25
C ILE A 88 2.46 -12.09 3.39
N ILE A 89 3.75 -11.78 3.28
CA ILE A 89 4.74 -12.07 4.34
C ILE A 89 4.37 -11.33 5.63
N ILE A 90 4.04 -10.04 5.54
CA ILE A 90 3.61 -9.24 6.69
C ILE A 90 2.37 -9.88 7.33
N LEU A 91 1.36 -10.25 6.55
CA LEU A 91 0.15 -10.90 7.06
C LEU A 91 0.43 -12.28 7.67
N LEU A 92 1.33 -13.09 7.09
CA LEU A 92 1.70 -14.40 7.61
C LEU A 92 2.43 -14.33 8.95
N ILE A 93 3.34 -13.36 9.12
CA ILE A 93 3.98 -13.10 10.42
C ILE A 93 2.91 -12.89 11.49
N PHE A 94 1.80 -12.22 11.15
CA PHE A 94 0.72 -11.94 12.08
C PHE A 94 -0.29 -13.04 12.28
N TYR A 95 -0.44 -13.95 11.32
CA TYR A 95 -1.20 -15.17 11.56
C TYR A 95 -0.49 -16.10 12.56
N ILE A 96 0.84 -16.10 12.55
CA ILE A 96 1.66 -16.98 13.39
C ILE A 96 1.91 -16.37 14.77
N MET A 97 1.90 -15.04 14.91
CA MET A 97 2.05 -14.36 16.21
C MET A 97 0.71 -14.33 16.97
N PRO A 98 0.60 -14.99 18.14
CA PRO A 98 -0.66 -15.14 18.89
C PRO A 98 -1.21 -13.84 19.50
#